data_AF-A0A535UHE5-F1
#
_entry.id   AF-A0A535UHE5-F1
#
_cell.length_a   1.000
_cell.length_b   1.000
_cell.length_c   1.000
_cell.angle_alpha   90.00
_cell.angle_beta   90.00
_cell.angle_gamma   90.00
#
_symmetry.space_group_name_H-M   'P 1'
#
loop_
_entity.id
_entity.type
_entity.pdbx_description
1 polymer ?
#
loop_
_entity_poly.entity_id
_entity_poly.type
_entity_poly.pdbx_seq_one_letter_code
_entity_poly.pdbx_strand_id
1 'polypeptide(L)'
;AGALAAIAGVFLTAFPSAGLDSGTGDVALRAFPAAILGGLDSTGGAVVGGLIIGVAEVLTAGYQSNLSFLGRGFDEVMPYVVMVAVLLVRPAGLFGTREATRV
;
A
#
# COMPACT_ATOMS: atom_id res chain seq x y z
N ALA A 1 -11.55 15.02 -6.30
CA ALA A 1 -11.82 13.76 -7.03
C ALA A 1 -11.34 13.79 -8.49
N GLY A 2 -11.70 14.81 -9.29
CA GLY A 2 -11.40 14.84 -10.73
C GLY A 2 -9.93 14.71 -11.13
N ALA A 3 -9.00 15.39 -10.45
CA ALA A 3 -7.57 15.32 -10.78
C ALA A 3 -6.96 13.92 -10.53
N LEU A 4 -7.29 13.29 -9.41
CA LEU A 4 -6.86 11.91 -9.10
C LEU A 4 -7.45 10.90 -10.09
N ALA A 5 -8.72 11.09 -10.47
CA ALA A 5 -9.38 10.25 -11.48
C ALA A 5 -8.74 10.39 -12.86
N ALA A 6 -8.34 11.60 -13.25
CA ALA A 6 -7.62 11.82 -14.50
C ALA A 6 -6.24 11.16 -14.50
N ILE A 7 -5.48 11.27 -13.41
CA ILE A 7 -4.18 10.59 -13.26
C ILE A 7 -4.36 9.07 -13.33
N ALA A 8 -5.35 8.51 -12.61
CA ALA A 8 -5.66 7.09 -12.67
C ALA A 8 -6.04 6.64 -14.10
N GLY A 9 -6.85 7.43 -14.82
CA GLY A 9 -7.22 7.15 -16.21
C GLY A 9 -6.04 7.19 -17.18
N VAL A 10 -5.10 8.13 -16.99
CA VAL A 10 -3.86 8.17 -17.77
C VAL A 10 -3.00 6.95 -17.48
N PHE A 11 -2.86 6.53 -16.22
CA PHE A 11 -2.11 5.32 -15.88
C PHE A 11 -2.76 4.05 -16.46
N LEU A 12 -4.09 3.94 -16.40
CA LEU A 12 -4.84 2.81 -16.94
C LEU A 12 -4.70 2.71 -18.48
N THR A 13 -4.60 3.84 -19.17
CA THR A 13 -4.46 3.87 -20.65
C THR A 13 -3.01 3.82 -21.12
N ALA A 14 -2.06 4.38 -20.35
CA ALA A 14 -0.63 4.39 -20.68
C ALA A 14 0.05 3.05 -20.35
N PHE A 15 -0.42 2.34 -19.32
CA PHE A 15 0.00 0.98 -18.99
C PHE A 15 -1.20 0.06 -19.17
N PRO A 16 -1.56 -0.31 -20.42
CA PRO A 16 -2.59 -1.30 -20.65
C PRO A 16 -2.04 -2.64 -20.17
N SER A 17 -2.19 -2.93 -18.88
CA SER A 17 -1.94 -4.25 -18.33
C SER A 17 -2.82 -5.21 -19.11
N ALA A 18 -2.20 -5.99 -19.99
CA ALA A 18 -2.86 -6.94 -20.85
C ALA A 18 -3.47 -8.05 -19.98
N GLY A 19 -4.69 -7.86 -19.51
CA GLY A 19 -5.49 -8.88 -18.85
C GLY A 19 -4.96 -9.39 -17.50
N LEU A 20 -5.69 -10.38 -16.99
CA LEU A 20 -5.34 -11.18 -15.82
C LEU A 20 -4.09 -12.01 -16.14
N ASP A 21 -2.92 -11.39 -16.07
CA ASP A 21 -1.66 -12.12 -16.10
C ASP A 21 -1.41 -12.80 -14.75
N SER A 22 -0.54 -13.81 -14.73
CA SER A 22 -0.27 -14.59 -13.51
C SER A 22 0.29 -13.73 -12.36
N GLY A 23 0.82 -12.55 -12.66
CA GLY A 23 1.35 -11.57 -11.70
C GLY A 23 0.33 -10.58 -11.13
N THR A 24 -0.90 -10.50 -11.66
CA THR A 24 -1.91 -9.53 -11.17
C THR A 24 -2.34 -9.83 -9.73
N GLY A 25 -2.33 -11.11 -9.34
CA GLY A 25 -2.58 -11.52 -7.96
C GLY A 25 -1.53 -11.00 -6.98
N ASP A 26 -0.26 -10.96 -7.40
CA ASP A 26 0.84 -10.48 -6.56
C ASP A 26 0.72 -8.97 -6.30
N VAL A 27 0.37 -8.21 -7.34
CA VAL A 27 0.11 -6.76 -7.22
C VAL A 27 -1.07 -6.49 -6.29
N ALA A 28 -2.14 -7.28 -6.39
CA ALA A 28 -3.30 -7.14 -5.51
C ALA A 28 -2.96 -7.46 -4.04
N LEU A 29 -2.16 -8.50 -3.82
CA LEU A 29 -1.67 -8.88 -2.49
C LEU A 29 -0.82 -7.76 -1.86
N ARG A 30 0.07 -7.11 -2.63
CA ARG A 30 0.86 -5.96 -2.16
C ARG A 30 0.04 -4.67 -1.94
N ALA A 31 -1.02 -4.48 -2.73
CA ALA A 31 -1.90 -3.32 -2.59
C ALA A 31 -2.80 -3.41 -1.34
N PHE A 32 -3.04 -4.62 -0.83
CA PHE A 32 -3.90 -4.86 0.33
C PHE A 32 -3.38 -4.21 1.64
N PRO A 33 -2.10 -4.37 2.03
CA PRO A 33 -1.50 -3.63 3.15
C PRO A 33 -1.65 -2.11 3.07
N ALA A 34 -1.47 -1.54 1.89
CA ALA A 34 -1.62 -0.10 1.65
C ALA A 34 -3.07 0.38 1.91
N ALA A 35 -4.05 -0.39 1.46
CA ALA A 35 -5.47 -0.09 1.68
C ALA A 35 -5.85 -0.20 3.17
N ILE A 36 -5.39 -1.23 3.87
CA ILE A 36 -5.64 -1.39 5.32
C ILE A 36 -4.99 -0.26 6.13
N LEU A 37 -3.73 0.05 5.82
CA LEU A 37 -2.99 1.10 6.52
C LEU A 37 -3.68 2.47 6.41
N GLY A 38 -4.18 2.79 5.22
CA GLY A 38 -4.89 4.03 4.96
C GLY A 38 -6.30 4.08 5.53
N GLY A 39 -6.93 2.94 5.74
CA GLY A 39 -8.32 2.80 6.19
C GLY A 39 -9.28 2.71 5.01
N LEU A 40 -10.15 1.68 5.03
CA LEU A 40 -11.13 1.42 3.96
C LEU A 40 -12.25 2.48 3.90
N ASP A 41 -12.48 3.18 5.01
CA ASP A 41 -13.55 4.18 5.16
C ASP A 41 -13.12 5.61 4.79
N SER A 42 -11.83 5.86 4.51
CA SER A 42 -11.31 7.21 4.24
C SER A 42 -10.45 7.26 2.98
N THR A 43 -10.96 7.92 1.93
CA THR A 43 -10.22 8.12 0.68
C THR A 43 -8.91 8.88 0.90
N GLY A 44 -8.89 9.86 1.81
CA GLY A 44 -7.68 10.62 2.14
C GLY A 44 -6.63 9.76 2.83
N GLY A 45 -7.07 8.86 3.72
CA GLY A 45 -6.17 7.94 4.39
C GLY A 45 -5.62 6.87 3.46
N ALA A 46 -6.42 6.32 2.55
CA ALA A 46 -5.99 5.37 1.53
C ALA A 46 -4.85 5.90 0.65
N VAL A 47 -4.92 7.17 0.22
CA VAL A 47 -3.85 7.79 -0.59
C VAL A 47 -2.54 7.91 0.19
N VAL A 48 -2.60 8.33 1.46
CA VAL A 48 -1.40 8.47 2.29
C VAL A 48 -0.83 7.09 2.67
N GLY A 49 -1.68 6.12 2.97
CA GLY A 49 -1.30 4.74 3.26
C GLY A 49 -0.60 4.07 2.07
N GLY A 50 -1.13 4.25 0.85
CA GLY A 50 -0.50 3.78 -0.37
C GLY A 50 0.85 4.43 -0.66
N LEU A 51 0.98 5.74 -0.42
CA LEU A 51 2.25 6.44 -0.57
C LEU A 51 3.31 5.91 0.41
N ILE A 52 2.95 5.72 1.69
CA ILE A 52 3.87 5.21 2.72
C ILE A 52 4.37 3.81 2.35
N ILE A 53 3.45 2.90 1.99
CA ILE A 53 3.82 1.53 1.61
C ILE A 53 4.69 1.52 0.35
N GLY A 54 4.32 2.28 -0.70
CA GLY A 54 5.11 2.35 -1.93
C GLY A 54 6.52 2.90 -1.70
N VAL A 55 6.67 3.93 -0.86
CA VAL A 55 8.00 4.43 -0.49
C VAL A 55 8.78 3.39 0.33
N ALA A 56 8.13 2.69 1.26
CA ALA A 56 8.79 1.64 2.04
C ALA A 56 9.26 0.46 1.17
N GLU A 57 8.48 0.08 0.15
CA GLU A 57 8.83 -0.96 -0.82
C GLU A 57 10.04 -0.54 -1.66
N VAL A 58 10.03 0.68 -2.24
CA VAL A 58 11.15 1.20 -3.04
C VAL A 58 12.42 1.38 -2.20
N LEU A 59 12.30 1.86 -0.97
CA LEU A 59 13.44 1.96 -0.06
C LEU A 59 14.01 0.58 0.26
N THR A 60 13.17 -0.41 0.52
CA THR A 60 13.64 -1.77 0.84
C THR A 60 14.29 -2.45 -0.37
N ALA A 61 13.72 -2.28 -1.56
CA ALA A 61 14.32 -2.73 -2.81
C ALA A 61 15.68 -2.05 -3.09
N GLY A 62 15.81 -0.75 -2.79
CA GLY A 62 17.06 0.01 -2.92
C GLY A 62 18.13 -0.37 -1.89
N TYR A 63 17.72 -0.70 -0.66
CA TYR A 63 18.60 -1.14 0.42
C TYR A 63 18.85 -2.66 0.44
N GLN A 64 18.34 -3.40 -0.55
CA GLN A 64 18.51 -4.86 -0.70
C GLN A 64 19.98 -5.30 -0.71
N SER A 65 20.91 -4.43 -1.11
CA SER A 65 22.36 -4.66 -1.08
C SER A 65 22.95 -4.75 0.34
N ASN A 66 22.36 -4.05 1.31
CA ASN A 66 22.79 -4.07 2.72
C ASN A 66 22.05 -5.13 3.55
N LEU A 67 20.90 -5.61 3.09
CA LEU A 67 20.07 -6.64 3.74
C LEU A 67 20.27 -8.05 3.17
N SER A 68 21.44 -8.33 2.60
CA SER A 68 21.80 -9.65 2.05
C SER A 68 21.74 -10.82 3.05
N PHE A 69 21.69 -10.52 4.36
CA PHE A 69 21.50 -11.49 5.44
C PHE A 69 20.05 -11.99 5.59
N LEU A 70 19.04 -11.26 5.10
CA LEU A 70 17.61 -11.58 5.28
C LEU A 70 17.01 -12.42 4.13
N GLY A 71 17.77 -12.66 3.06
CA GLY A 71 17.31 -13.38 1.87
C GLY A 71 16.90 -12.45 0.73
N ARG A 72 17.04 -12.92 -0.52
CA ARG A 72 16.57 -12.20 -1.72
C ARG A 72 15.03 -12.22 -1.73
N GLY A 73 14.39 -11.06 -1.89
CA GLY A 73 12.91 -10.95 -1.92
C GLY A 73 12.29 -10.34 -0.65
N PHE A 74 13.06 -9.65 0.20
CA PHE A 74 12.50 -9.01 1.41
C PHE A 74 11.63 -7.79 1.08
N ASP A 75 11.81 -7.21 -0.10
CA ASP A 75 10.99 -6.14 -0.66
C ASP A 75 9.52 -6.55 -0.80
N GLU A 76 9.24 -7.81 -1.15
CA GLU A 76 7.88 -8.36 -1.27
C GLU A 76 7.13 -8.44 0.06
N VAL A 77 7.84 -8.74 1.15
CA VAL A 77 7.25 -8.96 2.47
C VAL A 77 7.15 -7.66 3.27
N MET A 78 7.93 -6.64 2.89
CA MET A 78 8.03 -5.38 3.61
C MET A 78 6.68 -4.65 3.78
N PRO A 79 5.80 -4.54 2.76
CA PRO A 79 4.48 -3.92 2.92
C PRO A 79 3.66 -4.50 4.08
N TYR A 80 3.70 -5.82 4.26
CA TYR A 80 2.97 -6.53 5.30
C TYR A 80 3.56 -6.27 6.68
N VAL A 81 4.89 -6.25 6.79
CA VAL A 81 5.58 -5.94 8.06
C VAL A 81 5.29 -4.50 8.49
N VAL A 82 5.35 -3.54 7.56
CA VAL A 82 4.99 -2.14 7.85
C VAL A 82 3.54 -2.03 8.29
N MET A 83 2.62 -2.71 7.61
CA MET A 83 1.22 -2.77 8.01
C MET A 83 1.06 -3.30 9.45
N VAL A 84 1.67 -4.44 9.79
CA VAL A 84 1.60 -5.01 11.14
C VAL A 84 2.20 -4.06 12.18
N ALA A 85 3.36 -3.48 11.88
CA ALA A 85 4.01 -2.52 12.78
C ALA A 85 3.14 -1.29 13.04
N VAL A 86 2.49 -0.76 12.01
CA VAL A 86 1.61 0.41 12.18
C VAL A 86 0.30 0.03 12.86
N LEU A 87 -0.30 -1.12 12.57
CA LEU A 87 -1.53 -1.57 13.26
C LEU A 87 -1.30 -1.78 14.76
N LEU A 88 -0.11 -2.24 15.17
CA LEU A 88 0.29 -2.34 16.58
C LEU A 88 0.32 -0.97 17.28
N VAL A 89 0.73 0.08 16.56
CA VAL A 89 0.80 1.45 17.11
C VAL A 89 -0.53 2.20 16.96
N ARG A 90 -1.29 1.94 15.89
CA ARG A 90 -2.58 2.55 15.54
C ARG A 90 -3.51 1.56 14.84
N PRO A 91 -4.36 0.84 15.60
CA PRO A 91 -5.23 -0.22 15.05
C PRO A 91 -6.35 0.27 14.14
N ALA A 92 -6.68 1.57 14.17
CA ALA A 92 -7.70 2.17 13.29
C ALA A 92 -7.13 2.65 11.93
N GLY A 93 -5.85 2.41 11.63
CA GLY A 93 -5.19 2.99 10.46
C GLY A 93 -4.86 4.49 10.64
N LEU A 94 -4.34 5.12 9.59
CA LEU A 94 -3.78 6.48 9.68
C LEU A 94 -4.86 7.57 9.94
N PHE A 95 -6.07 7.37 9.41
CA PHE A 95 -7.19 8.31 9.49
C PHE A 95 -8.53 7.65 9.87
N GLY A 96 -8.51 6.47 10.48
CA GLY A 96 -9.73 5.84 10.98
C GLY A 96 -10.40 6.75 11.99
N THR A 97 -11.57 7.28 11.61
CA THR A 97 -12.49 7.89 12.55
C THR A 97 -12.78 6.84 13.61
N ARG A 98 -12.34 7.09 14.86
CA ARG A 98 -12.96 6.46 16.02
C ARG A 98 -14.45 6.62 15.80
N GLU A 99 -15.19 5.52 15.70
CA GLU A 99 -16.63 5.58 15.87
C GLU A 99 -16.86 6.45 17.09
N ALA A 100 -17.40 7.65 16.85
CA ALA A 100 -18.04 8.40 17.89
C ALA A 100 -19.19 7.50 18.28
N THR A 101 -19.00 6.70 19.34
CA THR A 101 -20.09 6.24 20.19
C THR A 101 -20.93 7.50 20.47
N ARG A 102 -21.97 7.70 19.67
CA ARG A 102 -23.10 8.52 20.06
C ARG A 102 -23.95 7.60 20.92
N VAL A 103 -23.80 7.75 22.22
CA VAL A 103 -24.90 7.50 23.18
C VAL A 103 -25.93 8.60 23.04
#